data_AF-A0A7J8D0J7-F1
#
_entry.id   AF-A0A7J8D0J7-F1
#
_cell.length_a   1.000
_cell.length_b   1.000
_cell.length_c   1.000
_cell.angle_alpha   90.00
_cell.angle_beta   90.00
_cell.angle_gamma   90.00
#
_symmetry.space_group_name_H-M   'P 1'
#
loop_
_entity.id
_entity.type
_entity.pdbx_description
1 polymer ?
#
loop_
_entity_poly.entity_id
_entity_poly.type
_entity_poly.pdbx_seq_one_letter_code
_entity_poly.pdbx_strand_id
1 'polypeptide(L)'
;MAAFEFDIHQVIKECSIALSNWWFVAHLTDLLDHCKLLQSHNLYFGSNMREFLLLEYASGLFAHHSLWQLGVDYFDYCPELGRVSLELHIERIPLSTEQKALKVLRICEQRQMTEQVRSICKILAMKAVRNNRLGSALSWSIRAKDAAFATLVSDRFLRDYCERGCFSDLDLIDNLGPAMMLSDRLTFLGKYREFHRLYGDKRFVDAASLLLSLMTSQIAPRSFWMTLLTDALPLLEQKQVIFSADQTYELLRCLEDLTSGRPVHGEPDAQQLQDDDIETTKVEMLRLSLARNLARAIIKEGSLEGS
;
A
#
# COMPACT_ATOMS: atom_id res chain seq x y z
N MET A 1 25.63 54.07 -11.48
CA MET A 1 25.06 54.91 -12.57
C MET A 1 23.64 54.45 -12.87
N ALA A 2 23.41 53.21 -13.31
CA ALA A 2 22.07 52.68 -13.61
C ALA A 2 20.99 52.89 -12.53
N ALA A 3 21.31 52.65 -11.25
CA ALA A 3 20.36 52.91 -10.15
C ALA A 3 19.97 54.39 -9.99
N PHE A 4 20.90 55.32 -10.25
CA PHE A 4 20.64 56.76 -10.23
C PHE A 4 19.89 57.23 -11.48
N GLU A 5 20.00 56.49 -12.58
CA GLU A 5 19.29 56.71 -13.85
C GLU A 5 17.91 56.03 -13.90
N PHE A 6 17.53 55.33 -12.82
CA PHE A 6 16.29 54.58 -12.71
C PHE A 6 16.13 53.44 -13.75
N ASP A 7 17.25 52.93 -14.28
CA ASP A 7 17.25 51.73 -15.12
C ASP A 7 17.25 50.47 -14.25
N ILE A 8 16.04 50.12 -13.79
CA ILE A 8 15.80 48.99 -12.88
C ILE A 8 16.21 47.65 -13.52
N HIS A 9 16.00 47.48 -14.82
CA HIS A 9 16.32 46.23 -15.52
C HIS A 9 17.83 45.98 -15.55
N GLN A 10 18.62 47.02 -15.81
CA GLN A 10 20.07 46.92 -15.78
C GLN A 10 20.60 46.64 -14.37
N VAL A 11 20.01 47.25 -13.33
CA VAL A 11 20.36 46.96 -11.92
C VAL A 11 20.09 45.49 -11.57
N ILE A 12 18.92 44.97 -11.90
CA ILE A 12 18.56 43.55 -11.66
C ILE A 12 19.56 42.62 -12.35
N LYS A 13 19.93 42.92 -13.60
CA LYS A 13 20.87 42.13 -14.40
C LYS A 13 22.30 42.17 -13.85
N GLU A 14 22.79 43.35 -13.47
CA GLU A 14 24.14 43.46 -12.89
C GLU A 14 24.22 42.76 -11.53
N CYS A 15 23.17 42.91 -10.70
CA CYS A 15 23.10 42.24 -9.41
C CYS A 15 22.99 40.71 -9.55
N SER A 16 22.30 40.18 -10.57
CA SER A 16 22.21 38.71 -10.76
C SER A 16 23.54 38.08 -11.18
N ILE A 17 24.39 38.84 -11.88
CA ILE A 17 25.74 38.40 -12.27
C ILE A 17 26.71 38.56 -11.09
N ALA A 18 26.65 39.69 -10.39
CA ALA A 18 27.59 40.02 -9.32
C ALA A 18 27.31 39.24 -8.03
N LEU A 19 26.04 38.99 -7.71
CA LEU A 19 25.61 38.26 -6.52
C LEU A 19 25.27 36.83 -6.94
N SER A 20 26.10 35.89 -6.51
CA SER A 20 25.93 34.45 -6.82
C SER A 20 24.68 33.81 -6.22
N ASN A 21 23.85 34.57 -5.49
CA ASN A 21 22.58 34.10 -4.96
C ASN A 21 21.42 34.86 -5.60
N TRP A 22 20.35 34.12 -5.91
CA TRP A 22 19.11 34.70 -6.43
C TRP A 22 18.31 35.47 -5.37
N TRP A 23 18.71 35.38 -4.09
CA TRP A 23 17.98 35.99 -2.96
C TRP A 23 17.79 37.49 -3.15
N PHE A 24 18.90 38.23 -3.34
CA PHE A 24 18.83 39.70 -3.41
C PHE A 24 17.97 40.15 -4.59
N VAL A 25 18.19 39.56 -5.75
CA VAL A 25 17.51 39.95 -7.00
C VAL A 25 16.03 39.58 -6.96
N ALA A 26 15.67 38.43 -6.39
CA ALA A 26 14.28 38.03 -6.20
C ALA A 26 13.53 39.00 -5.26
N HIS A 27 14.11 39.33 -4.10
CA HIS A 27 13.46 40.20 -3.10
C HIS A 27 13.44 41.67 -3.51
N LEU A 28 14.50 42.15 -4.18
CA LEU A 28 14.52 43.50 -4.73
C LEU A 28 13.44 43.64 -5.80
N THR A 29 13.34 42.68 -6.71
CA THR A 29 12.31 42.69 -7.75
C THR A 29 10.91 42.59 -7.15
N ASP A 30 10.72 41.72 -6.15
CA ASP A 30 9.46 41.61 -5.41
C ASP A 30 9.05 42.95 -4.75
N LEU A 31 9.98 43.62 -4.07
CA LEU A 31 9.74 44.92 -3.44
C LEU A 31 9.37 45.99 -4.48
N LEU A 32 10.10 46.06 -5.58
CA LEU A 32 9.86 47.05 -6.65
C LEU A 32 8.52 46.82 -7.34
N ASP A 33 8.09 45.57 -7.47
CA ASP A 33 6.77 45.20 -8.01
C ASP A 33 5.65 45.66 -7.06
N HIS A 34 5.78 45.43 -5.75
CA HIS A 34 4.83 45.92 -4.73
C HIS A 34 4.77 47.46 -4.69
N CYS A 35 5.87 48.14 -4.96
CA CYS A 35 5.92 49.60 -5.12
C CYS A 35 5.35 50.09 -6.47
N LYS A 36 4.91 49.19 -7.37
CA LYS A 36 4.42 49.48 -8.73
C LYS A 36 5.43 50.20 -9.60
N LEU A 37 6.72 49.97 -9.35
CA LEU A 37 7.83 50.54 -10.12
C LEU A 37 8.24 49.65 -11.30
N LEU A 38 7.80 48.40 -11.30
CA LEU A 38 7.98 47.47 -12.42
C LEU A 38 6.72 47.42 -13.28
N GLN A 39 6.91 47.44 -14.60
CA GLN A 39 5.83 47.17 -15.54
C GLN A 39 5.69 45.66 -15.70
N SER A 40 4.50 45.13 -15.43
CA SER A 40 4.16 43.71 -15.60
C SER A 40 4.05 43.36 -17.09
N HIS A 41 5.19 43.21 -17.78
CA HIS A 41 5.25 42.59 -19.10
C HIS A 41 5.50 41.10 -18.92
N ASN A 42 4.64 40.28 -19.52
CA ASN A 42 4.87 38.84 -19.59
C ASN A 42 6.08 38.58 -20.49
N LEU A 43 7.01 37.79 -19.98
CA LEU A 43 8.13 37.29 -20.75
C LEU A 43 7.60 36.26 -21.76
N TYR A 44 8.37 35.97 -22.82
CA TYR A 44 7.98 35.04 -23.90
C TYR A 44 7.57 33.64 -23.41
N PHE A 45 7.94 33.28 -22.19
CA PHE A 45 7.65 32.01 -21.55
C PHE A 45 6.46 32.05 -20.55
N GLY A 46 5.63 33.09 -20.60
CA GLY A 46 4.33 33.11 -19.92
C GLY A 46 4.35 33.52 -18.44
N SER A 47 5.47 34.07 -17.95
CA SER A 47 5.63 34.56 -16.58
C SER A 47 6.23 35.97 -16.58
N ASN A 48 6.00 36.75 -15.54
CA ASN A 48 6.62 38.07 -15.39
C ASN A 48 8.02 37.96 -14.76
N MET A 49 8.81 39.03 -14.85
CA MET A 49 10.19 39.05 -14.33
C MET A 49 10.26 38.73 -12.83
N ARG A 50 9.29 39.21 -12.04
CA ARG A 50 9.20 38.94 -10.60
C ARG A 50 9.07 37.45 -10.35
N GLU A 51 8.09 36.81 -10.96
CA GLU A 51 7.80 35.40 -10.77
C GLU A 51 8.98 34.54 -11.26
N PHE A 52 9.57 34.84 -12.42
CA PHE A 52 10.78 34.15 -12.88
C PHE A 52 11.89 34.14 -11.82
N LEU A 53 12.22 35.29 -11.25
CA LEU A 53 13.29 35.40 -10.25
C LEU A 53 12.94 34.71 -8.92
N LEU A 54 11.66 34.75 -8.52
CA LEU A 54 11.18 34.01 -7.35
C LEU A 54 11.26 32.50 -7.57
N LEU A 55 10.92 32.00 -8.75
CA LEU A 55 11.02 30.58 -9.10
C LEU A 55 12.48 30.09 -9.09
N GLU A 56 13.42 30.87 -9.64
CA GLU A 56 14.85 30.54 -9.60
C GLU A 56 15.37 30.50 -8.16
N TYR A 57 14.97 31.48 -7.33
CA TYR A 57 15.33 31.49 -5.92
C TYR A 57 14.73 30.29 -5.16
N ALA A 58 13.44 30.01 -5.35
CA ALA A 58 12.76 28.85 -4.75
C ALA A 58 13.41 27.52 -5.14
N SER A 59 13.78 27.38 -6.41
CA SER A 59 14.50 26.20 -6.92
C SER A 59 15.86 26.04 -6.25
N GLY A 60 16.59 27.14 -6.03
CA GLY A 60 17.83 27.16 -5.25
C GLY A 60 17.64 26.73 -3.80
N LEU A 61 16.55 27.14 -3.14
CA LEU A 61 16.20 26.70 -1.78
C LEU A 61 15.88 25.20 -1.71
N PHE A 62 15.22 24.67 -2.74
CA PHE A 62 14.88 23.25 -2.84
C PHE A 62 16.10 22.32 -2.93
N ALA A 63 17.21 22.81 -3.49
CA ALA A 63 18.47 22.07 -3.51
C ALA A 63 19.07 21.89 -2.10
N HIS A 64 18.72 22.77 -1.15
CA HIS A 64 19.26 22.72 0.21
C HIS A 64 18.44 21.84 1.15
N HIS A 65 19.12 20.98 1.92
CA HIS A 65 18.48 19.93 2.73
C HIS A 65 17.52 20.43 3.82
N SER A 66 17.74 21.65 4.33
CA SER A 66 16.93 22.28 5.40
C SER A 66 15.98 23.36 4.92
N LEU A 67 16.20 23.94 3.72
CA LEU A 67 15.47 25.12 3.25
C LEU A 67 14.36 24.80 2.25
N TRP A 68 14.26 23.55 1.78
CA TRP A 68 13.23 23.15 0.82
C TRP A 68 11.81 23.48 1.28
N GLN A 69 11.52 23.47 2.59
CA GLN A 69 10.21 23.86 3.12
C GLN A 69 9.89 25.33 2.84
N LEU A 70 10.87 26.22 3.05
CA LEU A 70 10.74 27.63 2.72
C LEU A 70 10.55 27.81 1.21
N GLY A 71 11.25 27.02 0.40
CA GLY A 71 11.07 27.02 -1.05
C GLY A 71 9.62 26.71 -1.47
N VAL A 72 8.91 25.85 -0.73
CA VAL A 72 7.49 25.54 -1.02
C VAL A 72 6.64 26.80 -0.88
N ASP A 73 6.87 27.58 0.17
CA ASP A 73 6.12 28.81 0.42
C ASP A 73 6.38 29.81 -0.73
N TYR A 74 7.62 29.95 -1.21
CA TYR A 74 7.90 30.79 -2.38
C TYR A 74 7.17 30.34 -3.65
N PHE A 75 7.05 29.03 -3.89
CA PHE A 75 6.27 28.53 -5.02
C PHE A 75 4.78 28.87 -4.89
N ASP A 76 4.21 28.87 -3.68
CA ASP A 76 2.81 29.23 -3.47
C ASP A 76 2.53 30.72 -3.75
N TYR A 77 3.52 31.60 -3.58
CA TYR A 77 3.41 33.03 -3.90
C TYR A 77 3.63 33.35 -5.39
N CYS A 78 3.86 32.34 -6.24
CA CYS A 78 4.00 32.47 -7.69
C CYS A 78 2.67 32.12 -8.40
N PRO A 79 2.02 33.07 -9.09
CA PRO A 79 0.64 32.91 -9.57
C PRO A 79 0.45 31.98 -10.78
N GLU A 80 1.39 31.97 -11.74
CA GLU A 80 1.23 31.28 -13.03
C GLU A 80 1.92 29.91 -13.03
N LEU A 81 3.21 29.89 -12.69
CA LEU A 81 4.07 28.71 -12.82
C LEU A 81 4.44 28.07 -11.48
N GLY A 82 4.10 28.69 -10.35
CA GLY A 82 4.43 28.22 -9.00
C GLY A 82 4.04 26.78 -8.74
N ARG A 83 2.78 26.43 -9.04
CA ARG A 83 2.24 25.08 -8.83
C ARG A 83 2.95 24.02 -9.67
N VAL A 84 3.11 24.27 -10.97
CA VAL A 84 3.76 23.32 -11.89
C VAL A 84 5.22 23.12 -11.50
N SER A 85 5.93 24.19 -11.13
CA SER A 85 7.29 24.10 -10.63
C SER A 85 7.38 23.33 -9.32
N LEU A 86 6.48 23.55 -8.36
CA LEU A 86 6.43 22.77 -7.12
C LEU A 86 6.21 21.27 -7.38
N GLU A 87 5.28 20.94 -8.28
CA GLU A 87 5.00 19.55 -8.69
C GLU A 87 6.23 18.83 -9.25
N LEU A 88 7.07 19.53 -10.02
CA LEU A 88 8.31 18.98 -10.57
C LEU A 88 9.44 18.83 -9.53
N HIS A 89 9.53 19.77 -8.58
CA HIS A 89 10.60 19.79 -7.58
C HIS A 89 10.34 18.86 -6.41
N ILE A 90 9.07 18.68 -6.00
CA ILE A 90 8.72 17.92 -4.80
C ILE A 90 9.11 16.43 -4.92
N GLU A 91 9.01 15.85 -6.11
CA GLU A 91 9.37 14.45 -6.36
C GLU A 91 10.88 14.21 -6.31
N ARG A 92 11.69 15.25 -6.47
CA ARG A 92 13.15 15.18 -6.45
C ARG A 92 13.74 15.26 -5.05
N ILE A 93 12.93 15.57 -4.04
CA ILE A 93 13.41 15.66 -2.66
C ILE A 93 13.94 14.30 -2.21
N PRO A 94 15.18 14.21 -1.73
CA PRO A 94 15.71 12.94 -1.22
C PRO A 94 14.97 12.53 0.05
N LEU A 95 14.21 11.42 -0.05
CA LEU A 95 13.43 10.82 1.04
C LEU A 95 14.30 9.84 1.84
N SER A 96 15.23 10.40 2.62
CA SER A 96 16.16 9.63 3.46
C SER A 96 15.47 8.98 4.66
N THR A 97 14.54 9.69 5.30
CA THR A 97 13.81 9.23 6.50
C THR A 97 12.31 9.22 6.28
N GLU A 98 11.62 8.36 7.03
CA GLU A 98 10.16 8.27 7.03
C GLU A 98 9.50 9.56 7.51
N GLN A 99 10.08 10.22 8.52
CA GLN A 99 9.61 11.52 8.99
C GLN A 99 9.65 12.59 7.89
N LYS A 100 10.72 12.60 7.07
CA LYS A 100 10.83 13.54 5.94
C LYS A 100 9.78 13.23 4.88
N ALA A 101 9.56 11.96 4.57
CA ALA A 101 8.49 11.53 3.66
C ALA A 101 7.11 11.97 4.14
N LEU A 102 6.78 11.78 5.42
CA LEU A 102 5.50 12.23 5.99
C LEU A 102 5.32 13.75 5.91
N LYS A 103 6.40 14.53 6.12
CA LYS A 103 6.36 16.00 5.97
C LYS A 103 6.08 16.41 4.51
N VAL A 104 6.76 15.78 3.55
CA VAL A 104 6.54 16.04 2.12
C VAL A 104 5.10 15.69 1.73
N LEU A 105 4.61 14.52 2.15
CA LEU A 105 3.24 14.09 1.85
C LEU A 105 2.20 15.03 2.44
N ARG A 106 2.39 15.51 3.68
CA ARG A 106 1.49 16.49 4.30
C ARG A 106 1.42 17.79 3.49
N ILE A 107 2.56 18.26 2.98
CA ILE A 107 2.64 19.45 2.13
C ILE A 107 1.86 19.25 0.82
N CYS A 108 2.00 18.08 0.19
CA CYS A 108 1.26 17.72 -1.02
C CYS A 108 -0.25 17.58 -0.76
N GLU A 109 -0.65 16.96 0.35
CA GLU A 109 -2.07 16.78 0.72
C GLU A 109 -2.76 18.11 1.00
N GLN A 110 -2.10 19.04 1.70
CA GLN A 110 -2.61 20.39 1.94
C GLN A 110 -2.87 21.16 0.63
N ARG A 111 -2.12 20.86 -0.43
CA ARG A 111 -2.19 21.51 -1.75
C ARG A 111 -2.95 20.68 -2.79
N GLN A 112 -3.60 19.58 -2.38
CA GLN A 112 -4.35 18.68 -3.26
C GLN A 112 -3.52 18.12 -4.44
N MET A 113 -2.23 17.90 -4.22
CA MET A 113 -1.29 17.33 -5.20
C MET A 113 -1.37 15.80 -5.21
N THR A 114 -2.52 15.26 -5.65
CA THR A 114 -2.85 13.83 -5.51
C THR A 114 -1.92 12.91 -6.31
N GLU A 115 -1.48 13.35 -7.48
CA GLU A 115 -0.58 12.56 -8.33
C GLU A 115 0.81 12.44 -7.70
N GLN A 116 1.32 13.52 -7.12
CA GLN A 116 2.61 13.53 -6.42
C GLN A 116 2.54 12.70 -5.13
N VAL A 117 1.44 12.77 -4.38
CA VAL A 117 1.21 11.88 -3.22
C VAL A 117 1.28 10.41 -3.65
N ARG A 118 0.58 10.05 -4.74
CA ARG A 118 0.58 8.69 -5.28
C ARG A 118 1.99 8.26 -5.72
N SER A 119 2.67 9.10 -6.49
CA SER A 119 4.03 8.88 -7.01
C SER A 119 5.03 8.63 -5.87
N ILE A 120 5.05 9.53 -4.88
CA ILE A 120 5.92 9.44 -3.70
C ILE A 120 5.61 8.17 -2.89
N CYS A 121 4.33 7.87 -2.64
CA CYS A 121 3.95 6.66 -1.90
C CYS A 121 4.38 5.38 -2.63
N LYS A 122 4.28 5.32 -3.98
CA LYS A 122 4.78 4.18 -4.77
C LYS A 122 6.29 3.98 -4.63
N ILE A 123 7.06 5.06 -4.69
CA ILE A 123 8.53 5.01 -4.51
C ILE A 123 8.87 4.47 -3.11
N LEU A 124 8.18 4.97 -2.08
CA LEU A 124 8.37 4.52 -0.70
C LEU A 124 7.95 3.06 -0.49
N ALA A 125 6.86 2.62 -1.11
CA ALA A 125 6.40 1.25 -1.08
C ALA A 125 7.45 0.31 -1.70
N MET A 126 7.97 0.64 -2.88
CA MET A 126 9.03 -0.12 -3.54
C MET A 126 10.31 -0.18 -2.70
N LYS A 127 10.72 0.93 -2.07
CA LYS A 127 11.86 0.97 -1.16
C LYS A 127 11.65 0.08 0.06
N ALA A 128 10.45 0.06 0.63
CA ALA A 128 10.10 -0.78 1.77
C ALA A 128 10.12 -2.28 1.41
N VAL A 129 9.60 -2.66 0.23
CA VAL A 129 9.66 -4.05 -0.28
C VAL A 129 11.11 -4.53 -0.43
N ARG A 130 11.99 -3.68 -0.99
CA ARG A 130 13.43 -3.98 -1.14
C ARG A 130 14.13 -4.18 0.21
N ASN A 131 13.71 -3.44 1.24
CA ASN A 131 14.24 -3.54 2.59
C ASN A 131 13.57 -4.63 3.44
N ASN A 132 12.75 -5.51 2.83
CA ASN A 132 12.00 -6.57 3.49
C ASN A 132 11.06 -6.09 4.62
N ARG A 133 10.56 -4.85 4.51
CA ARG A 133 9.57 -4.28 5.46
C ARG A 133 8.18 -4.33 4.83
N LEU A 134 7.52 -5.47 4.94
CA LEU A 134 6.22 -5.71 4.28
C LEU A 134 5.11 -4.83 4.85
N GLY A 135 5.06 -4.62 6.17
CA GLY A 135 4.07 -3.74 6.78
C GLY A 135 4.17 -2.31 6.25
N SER A 136 5.38 -1.73 6.26
CA SER A 136 5.59 -0.39 5.69
C SER A 136 5.23 -0.35 4.19
N ALA A 137 5.60 -1.38 3.42
CA ALA A 137 5.27 -1.45 2.00
C ALA A 137 3.75 -1.43 1.75
N LEU A 138 3.01 -2.20 2.53
CA LEU A 138 1.55 -2.29 2.45
C LEU A 138 0.88 -0.96 2.86
N SER A 139 1.37 -0.34 3.93
CA SER A 139 0.87 0.97 4.38
C SER A 139 1.03 2.04 3.28
N TRP A 140 2.22 2.10 2.65
CA TRP A 140 2.46 3.03 1.54
C TRP A 140 1.63 2.71 0.30
N SER A 141 1.41 1.43 -0.03
CA SER A 141 0.58 1.05 -1.18
C SER A 141 -0.89 1.40 -0.99
N ILE A 142 -1.41 1.24 0.24
CA ILE A 142 -2.76 1.64 0.61
C ILE A 142 -2.93 3.15 0.44
N ARG A 143 -1.97 3.95 0.95
CA ARG A 143 -2.00 5.41 0.79
C ARG A 143 -1.89 5.85 -0.67
N ALA A 144 -1.11 5.14 -1.48
CA ALA A 144 -1.03 5.36 -2.93
C ALA A 144 -2.32 4.98 -3.69
N LYS A 145 -3.25 4.26 -3.05
CA LYS A 145 -4.41 3.60 -3.69
C LYS A 145 -3.98 2.71 -4.87
N ASP A 146 -2.83 2.04 -4.75
CA ASP A 146 -2.32 1.13 -5.77
C ASP A 146 -2.78 -0.30 -5.48
N ALA A 147 -3.90 -0.70 -6.10
CA ALA A 147 -4.49 -2.02 -5.91
C ALA A 147 -3.59 -3.16 -6.38
N ALA A 148 -2.89 -2.98 -7.51
CA ALA A 148 -1.99 -4.00 -8.06
C ALA A 148 -0.80 -4.24 -7.11
N PHE A 149 -0.20 -3.17 -6.59
CA PHE A 149 0.89 -3.29 -5.64
C PHE A 149 0.43 -3.83 -4.29
N ALA A 150 -0.77 -3.44 -3.81
CA ALA A 150 -1.36 -3.99 -2.60
C ALA A 150 -1.57 -5.51 -2.72
N THR A 151 -2.03 -6.00 -3.88
CA THR A 151 -2.12 -7.43 -4.19
C THR A 151 -0.75 -8.11 -4.12
N LEU A 152 0.27 -7.55 -4.78
CA LEU A 152 1.63 -8.11 -4.76
C LEU A 152 2.20 -8.25 -3.33
N VAL A 153 2.04 -7.21 -2.51
CA VAL A 153 2.51 -7.23 -1.12
C VAL A 153 1.70 -8.23 -0.28
N SER A 154 0.39 -8.30 -0.51
CA SER A 154 -0.49 -9.24 0.18
C SER A 154 -0.18 -10.70 -0.18
N ASP A 155 0.09 -11.00 -1.45
CA ASP A 155 0.55 -12.33 -1.88
C ASP A 155 1.85 -12.74 -1.18
N ARG A 156 2.75 -11.78 -0.96
CA ARG A 156 3.99 -12.02 -0.22
C ARG A 156 3.74 -12.33 1.25
N PHE A 157 2.82 -11.63 1.92
CA PHE A 157 2.39 -11.97 3.27
C PHE A 157 1.82 -13.39 3.38
N LEU A 158 0.99 -13.80 2.42
CA LEU A 158 0.42 -15.15 2.40
C LEU A 158 1.47 -16.22 2.18
N ARG A 159 2.45 -15.96 1.31
CA ARG A 159 3.57 -16.88 1.08
C ARG A 159 4.42 -17.04 2.33
N ASP A 160 4.78 -15.93 2.98
CA ASP A 160 5.54 -15.96 4.24
C ASP A 160 4.77 -16.75 5.32
N TYR A 161 3.43 -16.63 5.35
CA TYR A 161 2.59 -17.44 6.23
C TYR A 161 2.62 -18.92 5.88
N CYS A 162 2.52 -19.31 4.60
CA CYS A 162 2.63 -20.72 4.19
C CYS A 162 3.98 -21.35 4.58
N GLU A 163 5.06 -20.58 4.51
CA GLU A 163 6.41 -21.06 4.82
C GLU A 163 6.70 -21.12 6.33
N ARG A 164 6.20 -20.15 7.12
CA ARG A 164 6.55 -19.98 8.54
C ARG A 164 5.43 -20.35 9.51
N GLY A 165 4.19 -20.40 9.05
CA GLY A 165 2.99 -20.59 9.89
C GLY A 165 2.59 -19.37 10.72
N CYS A 166 3.16 -18.18 10.48
CA CYS A 166 2.83 -16.96 11.20
C CYS A 166 2.91 -15.70 10.34
N PHE A 167 2.11 -14.69 10.68
CA PHE A 167 2.14 -13.38 10.03
C PHE A 167 3.20 -12.47 10.63
N SER A 168 3.89 -11.73 9.76
CA SER A 168 4.67 -10.56 10.16
C SER A 168 3.75 -9.34 10.32
N ASP A 169 4.12 -8.36 11.14
CA ASP A 169 3.41 -7.06 11.27
C ASP A 169 1.88 -7.18 11.53
N LEU A 170 1.49 -7.99 12.54
CA LEU A 170 0.09 -8.25 12.91
C LEU A 170 -0.73 -6.97 13.13
N ASP A 171 -0.15 -5.99 13.81
CA ASP A 171 -0.82 -4.73 14.15
C ASP A 171 -1.33 -3.98 12.91
N LEU A 172 -0.60 -4.06 11.79
CA LEU A 172 -1.04 -3.39 10.56
C LEU A 172 -2.23 -4.10 9.93
N ILE A 173 -2.17 -5.44 9.85
CA ILE A 173 -3.21 -6.26 9.22
C ILE A 173 -4.51 -6.15 10.04
N ASP A 174 -4.40 -6.10 11.36
CA ASP A 174 -5.53 -5.94 12.28
C ASP A 174 -6.21 -4.57 12.14
N ASN A 175 -5.49 -3.54 11.67
CA ASN A 175 -5.96 -2.16 11.55
C ASN A 175 -6.18 -1.70 10.10
N LEU A 176 -6.41 -2.62 9.15
CA LEU A 176 -6.67 -2.25 7.75
C LEU A 176 -7.99 -1.47 7.56
N GLY A 177 -9.02 -1.80 8.35
CA GLY A 177 -10.33 -1.12 8.27
C GLY A 177 -10.90 -1.10 6.84
N PRO A 178 -11.42 0.05 6.35
CA PRO A 178 -11.94 0.18 4.98
C PRO A 178 -10.90 -0.05 3.87
N ALA A 179 -9.60 0.03 4.17
CA ALA A 179 -8.55 -0.16 3.19
C ALA A 179 -8.49 -1.59 2.63
N MET A 180 -9.10 -2.56 3.31
CA MET A 180 -9.23 -3.93 2.82
C MET A 180 -9.84 -4.00 1.42
N MET A 181 -10.81 -3.13 1.13
CA MET A 181 -11.54 -3.07 -0.13
C MET A 181 -10.71 -2.55 -1.31
N LEU A 182 -9.43 -2.23 -1.11
CA LEU A 182 -8.53 -1.80 -2.18
C LEU A 182 -8.22 -2.92 -3.17
N SER A 183 -8.13 -4.17 -2.71
CA SER A 183 -8.01 -5.34 -3.58
C SER A 183 -8.56 -6.61 -2.94
N ASP A 184 -8.98 -7.57 -3.77
CA ASP A 184 -9.54 -8.85 -3.31
C ASP A 184 -8.51 -9.63 -2.46
N ARG A 185 -7.24 -9.58 -2.86
CA ARG A 185 -6.15 -10.24 -2.14
C ARG A 185 -5.91 -9.61 -0.76
N LEU A 186 -5.99 -8.27 -0.66
CA LEU A 186 -5.88 -7.57 0.62
C LEU A 186 -7.11 -7.82 1.51
N THR A 187 -8.29 -7.88 0.91
CA THR A 187 -9.52 -8.29 1.58
C THR A 187 -9.37 -9.69 2.17
N PHE A 188 -8.91 -10.64 1.37
CA PHE A 188 -8.63 -12.00 1.83
C PHE A 188 -7.63 -12.01 2.99
N LEU A 189 -6.50 -11.29 2.88
CA LEU A 189 -5.49 -11.22 3.94
C LEU A 189 -6.08 -10.71 5.26
N GLY A 190 -6.82 -9.59 5.23
CA GLY A 190 -7.43 -9.02 6.43
C GLY A 190 -8.51 -9.94 7.03
N LYS A 191 -9.36 -10.56 6.19
CA LYS A 191 -10.40 -11.49 6.65
C LYS A 191 -9.83 -12.79 7.20
N TYR A 192 -8.77 -13.31 6.59
CA TYR A 192 -8.11 -14.49 7.09
C TYR A 192 -7.38 -14.23 8.42
N ARG A 193 -6.85 -13.02 8.63
CA ARG A 193 -6.37 -12.60 9.94
C ARG A 193 -7.50 -12.47 10.97
N GLU A 194 -8.65 -11.92 10.58
CA GLU A 194 -9.84 -11.85 11.42
C GLU A 194 -10.31 -13.25 11.86
N PHE A 195 -10.22 -14.25 10.99
CA PHE A 195 -10.47 -15.66 11.34
C PHE A 195 -9.58 -16.14 12.50
N HIS A 196 -8.26 -15.90 12.43
CA HIS A 196 -7.33 -16.29 13.51
C HIS A 196 -7.65 -15.59 14.83
N ARG A 197 -8.09 -14.33 14.78
CA ARG A 197 -8.54 -13.59 15.97
C ARG A 197 -9.81 -14.23 16.57
N LEU A 198 -10.82 -14.51 15.75
CA LEU A 198 -12.05 -15.18 16.21
C LEU A 198 -11.76 -16.57 16.80
N TYR A 199 -10.83 -17.31 16.20
CA TYR A 199 -10.37 -18.59 16.70
C TYR A 199 -9.69 -18.45 18.07
N GLY A 200 -8.79 -17.47 18.23
CA GLY A 200 -8.13 -17.15 19.50
C GLY A 200 -9.10 -16.74 20.61
N ASP A 201 -10.15 -15.99 20.25
CA ASP A 201 -11.25 -15.59 21.14
C ASP A 201 -12.24 -16.73 21.45
N LYS A 202 -11.98 -17.95 20.96
CA LYS A 202 -12.83 -19.15 21.10
C LYS A 202 -14.23 -19.01 20.48
N ARG A 203 -14.41 -18.06 19.56
CA ARG A 203 -15.64 -17.87 18.79
C ARG A 203 -15.64 -18.80 17.57
N PHE A 204 -15.65 -20.11 17.84
CA PHE A 204 -15.41 -21.13 16.82
C PHE A 204 -16.45 -21.16 15.70
N VAL A 205 -17.72 -20.91 16.00
CA VAL A 205 -18.80 -20.88 14.99
C VAL A 205 -18.61 -19.72 14.02
N ASP A 206 -18.30 -18.53 14.54
CA ASP A 206 -18.03 -17.35 13.71
C ASP A 206 -16.76 -17.53 12.86
N ALA A 207 -15.71 -18.10 13.47
CA ALA A 207 -14.47 -18.43 12.75
C ALA A 207 -14.72 -19.44 11.62
N ALA A 208 -15.48 -20.51 11.88
CA ALA A 208 -15.84 -21.51 10.88
C ALA A 208 -16.63 -20.92 9.72
N SER A 209 -17.64 -20.08 10.02
CA SER A 209 -18.43 -19.38 9.00
C SER A 209 -17.56 -18.45 8.14
N LEU A 210 -16.66 -17.70 8.76
CA LEU A 210 -15.74 -16.81 8.04
C LEU A 210 -14.75 -17.59 7.16
N LEU A 211 -14.18 -18.68 7.66
CA LEU A 211 -13.26 -19.53 6.89
C LEU A 211 -13.96 -20.12 5.66
N LEU A 212 -15.18 -20.64 5.83
CA LEU A 212 -15.97 -21.17 4.72
C LEU A 212 -16.31 -20.07 3.70
N SER A 213 -16.65 -18.88 4.17
CA SER A 213 -16.89 -17.73 3.29
C SER A 213 -15.64 -17.36 2.50
N LEU A 214 -14.46 -17.37 3.12
CA LEU A 214 -13.18 -17.10 2.44
C LEU A 214 -12.86 -18.14 1.35
N MET A 215 -13.18 -19.41 1.58
CA MET A 215 -12.99 -20.49 0.60
C MET A 215 -13.94 -20.36 -0.60
N THR A 216 -15.22 -20.09 -0.33
CA THR A 216 -16.28 -20.09 -1.35
C THR A 216 -16.37 -18.79 -2.16
N SER A 217 -15.93 -17.66 -1.61
CA SER A 217 -16.03 -16.33 -2.24
C SER A 217 -15.04 -16.05 -3.37
N GLN A 218 -14.25 -17.04 -3.82
CA GLN A 218 -13.26 -16.92 -4.92
C GLN A 218 -12.16 -15.87 -4.72
N ILE A 219 -12.09 -15.21 -3.56
CA ILE A 219 -11.04 -14.24 -3.24
C ILE A 219 -9.74 -14.93 -2.79
N ALA A 220 -9.82 -16.16 -2.28
CA ALA A 220 -8.65 -16.93 -1.83
C ALA A 220 -7.81 -17.41 -3.03
N PRO A 221 -6.47 -17.24 -3.03
CA PRO A 221 -5.61 -17.81 -4.08
C PRO A 221 -5.66 -19.34 -4.00
N ARG A 222 -5.77 -20.03 -5.15
CA ARG A 222 -5.78 -21.50 -5.20
C ARG A 222 -4.57 -22.13 -4.49
N SER A 223 -3.39 -21.52 -4.58
CA SER A 223 -2.19 -21.97 -3.89
C SER A 223 -2.29 -21.94 -2.35
N PHE A 224 -3.25 -21.22 -1.79
CA PHE A 224 -3.47 -21.09 -0.35
C PHE A 224 -4.64 -21.94 0.17
N TRP A 225 -5.40 -22.59 -0.72
CA TRP A 225 -6.56 -23.40 -0.34
C TRP A 225 -6.18 -24.58 0.55
N MET A 226 -5.04 -25.24 0.30
CA MET A 226 -4.56 -26.33 1.16
C MET A 226 -4.30 -25.83 2.59
N THR A 227 -3.72 -24.63 2.73
CA THR A 227 -3.49 -24.00 4.04
C THR A 227 -4.80 -23.70 4.75
N LEU A 228 -5.77 -23.07 4.07
CA LEU A 228 -7.09 -22.79 4.63
C LEU A 228 -7.82 -24.06 5.10
N LEU A 229 -7.79 -25.11 4.29
CA LEU A 229 -8.40 -26.40 4.64
C LEU A 229 -7.70 -27.03 5.84
N THR A 230 -6.38 -26.96 5.90
CA THR A 230 -5.59 -27.43 7.04
C THR A 230 -5.93 -26.66 8.32
N ASP A 231 -6.12 -25.34 8.23
CA ASP A 231 -6.53 -24.51 9.37
C ASP A 231 -7.98 -24.76 9.82
N ALA A 232 -8.80 -25.41 9.00
CA ALA A 232 -10.13 -25.86 9.39
C ALA A 232 -10.09 -27.16 10.22
N LEU A 233 -8.99 -27.95 10.17
CA LEU A 233 -8.87 -29.22 10.89
C LEU A 233 -9.17 -29.10 12.40
N PRO A 234 -8.61 -28.12 13.14
CA PRO A 234 -8.89 -27.98 14.57
C PRO A 234 -10.35 -27.66 14.88
N LEU A 235 -11.07 -27.05 13.94
CA LEU A 235 -12.51 -26.76 14.05
C LEU A 235 -13.36 -27.98 13.71
N LEU A 236 -12.95 -28.76 12.71
CA LEU A 236 -13.59 -30.02 12.32
C LEU A 236 -13.47 -31.10 13.40
N GLU A 237 -12.37 -31.14 14.15
CA GLU A 237 -12.11 -32.14 15.19
C GLU A 237 -12.58 -31.70 16.60
N GLN A 238 -13.29 -30.56 16.72
CA GLN A 238 -13.89 -30.16 18.00
C GLN A 238 -14.87 -31.21 18.53
N LYS A 239 -15.04 -31.26 19.86
CA LYS A 239 -16.03 -32.17 20.49
C LYS A 239 -17.46 -31.82 20.10
N GLN A 240 -17.73 -30.53 19.98
CA GLN A 240 -19.01 -30.02 19.48
C GLN A 240 -18.94 -29.88 17.97
N VAL A 241 -20.03 -30.20 17.29
CA VAL A 241 -20.19 -29.93 15.86
C VAL A 241 -20.20 -28.43 15.65
N ILE A 242 -19.15 -27.91 15.01
CA ILE A 242 -19.00 -26.49 14.63
C ILE A 242 -19.45 -26.27 13.19
N PHE A 243 -19.04 -27.14 12.26
CA PHE A 243 -19.49 -27.12 10.87
C PHE A 243 -20.73 -28.02 10.70
N SER A 244 -21.79 -27.49 10.09
CA SER A 244 -22.98 -28.27 9.73
C SER A 244 -22.69 -29.31 8.64
N ALA A 245 -23.64 -30.20 8.37
CA ALA A 245 -23.52 -31.15 7.25
C ALA A 245 -23.29 -30.41 5.92
N ASP A 246 -24.11 -29.40 5.62
CA ASP A 246 -24.00 -28.57 4.41
C ASP A 246 -22.64 -27.87 4.31
N GLN A 247 -22.18 -27.25 5.41
CA GLN A 247 -20.87 -26.58 5.43
C GLN A 247 -19.72 -27.57 5.22
N THR A 248 -19.86 -28.79 5.73
CA THR A 248 -18.87 -29.87 5.53
C THR A 248 -18.86 -30.36 4.09
N TYR A 249 -20.02 -30.44 3.43
CA TYR A 249 -20.11 -30.75 1.99
C TYR A 249 -19.42 -29.70 1.12
N GLU A 250 -19.57 -28.41 1.44
CA GLU A 250 -18.85 -27.35 0.72
C GLU A 250 -17.33 -27.46 0.89
N LEU A 251 -16.84 -27.74 2.10
CA LEU A 251 -15.41 -27.98 2.32
C LEU A 251 -14.89 -29.22 1.58
N LEU A 252 -15.68 -30.30 1.54
CA LEU A 252 -15.37 -31.50 0.75
C LEU A 252 -15.28 -31.18 -0.74
N ARG A 253 -16.20 -30.36 -1.26
CA ARG A 253 -16.17 -29.89 -2.64
C ARG A 253 -14.90 -29.10 -2.94
N CYS A 254 -14.52 -28.16 -2.07
CA CYS A 254 -13.28 -27.40 -2.23
C CYS A 254 -12.03 -28.31 -2.21
N LEU A 255 -12.01 -29.35 -1.36
CA LEU A 255 -10.93 -30.33 -1.33
C LEU A 255 -10.87 -31.14 -2.63
N GLU A 256 -12.02 -31.59 -3.12
CA GLU A 256 -12.10 -32.36 -4.36
C GLU A 256 -11.63 -31.53 -5.57
N ASP A 257 -12.06 -30.28 -5.67
CA ASP A 257 -11.62 -29.32 -6.70
C ASP A 257 -10.10 -29.12 -6.68
N LEU A 258 -9.50 -29.08 -5.48
CA LEU A 258 -8.04 -28.95 -5.31
C LEU A 258 -7.31 -30.21 -5.78
N THR A 259 -7.85 -31.40 -5.47
CA THR A 259 -7.22 -32.68 -5.87
C THR A 259 -7.42 -33.01 -7.35
N SER A 260 -8.55 -32.60 -7.94
CA SER A 260 -8.89 -32.84 -9.35
C SER A 260 -8.08 -31.99 -10.33
N GLY A 261 -7.57 -30.84 -9.88
CA GLY A 261 -6.84 -29.89 -10.71
C GLY A 261 -5.36 -30.19 -10.94
N ARG A 262 -4.82 -31.29 -10.43
CA ARG A 262 -3.38 -31.63 -10.57
C ARG A 262 -3.09 -32.14 -11.99
N PRO A 263 -2.21 -31.47 -12.77
CA PRO A 263 -1.72 -32.04 -14.02
C PRO A 263 -0.79 -33.21 -13.73
N VAL A 264 -1.04 -34.35 -14.39
CA VAL A 264 -0.11 -35.48 -14.44
C VAL A 264 1.08 -35.07 -15.32
N HIS A 265 2.14 -34.51 -14.74
CA HIS A 265 3.33 -34.11 -15.52
C HIS A 265 4.64 -34.57 -14.90
N GLY A 266 5.40 -35.33 -15.72
CA GLY A 266 6.86 -35.51 -15.67
C GLY A 266 7.39 -36.42 -14.58
N GLU A 267 8.51 -37.12 -14.84
CA GLU A 267 9.24 -37.87 -13.81
C GLU A 267 9.60 -36.92 -12.65
N PRO A 268 9.13 -37.20 -11.42
CA PRO A 268 9.34 -36.30 -10.29
C PRO A 268 10.76 -36.45 -9.72
N ASP A 269 11.39 -35.32 -9.40
CA ASP A 269 12.65 -35.30 -8.65
C ASP A 269 12.46 -35.80 -7.20
N ALA A 270 13.53 -36.24 -6.54
CA ALA A 270 13.46 -36.77 -5.17
C ALA A 270 12.85 -35.80 -4.14
N GLN A 271 13.00 -34.48 -4.37
CA GLN A 271 12.40 -33.44 -3.53
C GLN A 271 10.88 -33.31 -3.78
N GLN A 272 10.44 -33.46 -5.03
CA GLN A 272 9.02 -33.41 -5.41
C GLN A 272 8.27 -34.62 -4.87
N LEU A 273 8.91 -35.80 -4.82
CA LEU A 273 8.35 -37.00 -4.24
C LEU A 273 8.06 -36.86 -2.73
N GLN A 274 8.93 -36.18 -1.97
CA GLN A 274 8.71 -35.94 -0.53
C GLN A 274 7.60 -34.91 -0.29
N ASP A 275 7.58 -33.83 -1.07
CA ASP A 275 6.52 -32.81 -0.97
C ASP A 275 5.16 -33.39 -1.36
N ASP A 276 5.11 -34.24 -2.38
CA ASP A 276 3.90 -34.96 -2.78
C ASP A 276 3.39 -35.89 -1.67
N ASP A 277 4.29 -36.61 -0.96
CA ASP A 277 3.92 -37.51 0.14
C ASP A 277 3.39 -36.75 1.38
N ILE A 278 3.94 -35.57 1.66
CA ILE A 278 3.42 -34.69 2.71
C ILE A 278 2.04 -34.17 2.31
N GLU A 279 1.86 -33.78 1.05
CA GLU A 279 0.60 -33.23 0.57
C GLU A 279 -0.51 -34.30 0.48
N THR A 280 -0.19 -35.53 0.07
CA THR A 280 -1.13 -36.67 0.12
C THR A 280 -1.55 -36.96 1.56
N THR A 281 -0.60 -36.97 2.50
CA THR A 281 -0.90 -37.14 3.93
C THR A 281 -1.85 -36.06 4.45
N LYS A 282 -1.65 -34.79 4.05
CA LYS A 282 -2.59 -33.69 4.39
C LYS A 282 -3.99 -33.94 3.82
N VAL A 283 -4.09 -34.36 2.55
CA VAL A 283 -5.38 -34.67 1.91
C VAL A 283 -6.10 -35.81 2.64
N GLU A 284 -5.40 -36.87 3.03
CA GLU A 284 -5.99 -37.99 3.77
C GLU A 284 -6.49 -37.56 5.15
N MET A 285 -5.71 -36.76 5.88
CA MET A 285 -6.13 -36.19 7.17
C MET A 285 -7.38 -35.32 7.03
N LEU A 286 -7.45 -34.50 5.98
CA LEU A 286 -8.61 -33.67 5.67
C LEU A 286 -9.84 -34.52 5.37
N ARG A 287 -9.73 -35.53 4.50
CA ARG A 287 -10.83 -36.46 4.18
C ARG A 287 -11.37 -37.15 5.43
N LEU A 288 -10.47 -37.63 6.30
CA LEU A 288 -10.86 -38.31 7.54
C LEU A 288 -11.60 -37.36 8.51
N SER A 289 -11.07 -36.15 8.70
CA SER A 289 -11.65 -35.17 9.62
C SER A 289 -13.01 -34.65 9.12
N LEU A 290 -13.14 -34.43 7.81
CA LEU A 290 -14.40 -34.06 7.17
C LEU A 290 -15.44 -35.17 7.29
N ALA A 291 -15.07 -36.43 7.04
CA ALA A 291 -15.99 -37.56 7.18
C ALA A 291 -16.48 -37.74 8.62
N ARG A 292 -15.59 -37.57 9.61
CA ARG A 292 -15.95 -37.62 11.04
C ARG A 292 -16.87 -36.47 11.44
N ASN A 293 -16.58 -35.24 10.98
CA ASN A 293 -17.45 -34.11 11.27
C ASN A 293 -18.83 -34.32 10.62
N LEU A 294 -18.89 -34.74 9.35
CA LEU A 294 -20.13 -35.00 8.64
C LEU A 294 -20.99 -36.03 9.36
N ALA A 295 -20.41 -37.15 9.79
CA ALA A 295 -21.13 -38.16 10.56
C ALA A 295 -21.72 -37.60 11.86
N ARG A 296 -20.95 -36.78 12.60
CA ARG A 296 -21.43 -36.14 13.83
C ARG A 296 -22.51 -35.09 13.56
N ALA A 297 -22.35 -34.31 12.50
CA ALA A 297 -23.29 -33.26 12.11
C ALA A 297 -24.65 -33.84 11.74
N ILE A 298 -24.68 -34.88 10.88
CA ILE A 298 -25.91 -35.56 10.47
C ILE A 298 -26.66 -36.14 11.68
N ILE A 299 -25.96 -36.79 12.61
CA ILE A 299 -26.58 -37.34 13.82
C ILE A 299 -27.19 -36.23 14.67
N LYS A 300 -26.46 -35.13 14.87
CA LYS A 300 -26.91 -34.00 15.69
C LYS A 300 -28.10 -33.29 15.05
N GLU A 301 -28.04 -32.98 13.76
CA GLU A 301 -29.09 -32.29 13.01
C GLU A 301 -30.35 -33.17 12.92
N GLY A 302 -30.20 -34.44 12.56
CA GLY A 302 -31.31 -35.39 12.52
C GLY A 302 -31.96 -35.66 13.88
N SER A 303 -31.22 -35.53 14.99
CA SER A 303 -31.79 -35.63 16.35
C SER A 303 -32.61 -34.39 16.76
N LEU A 304 -32.33 -33.23 16.18
CA LEU A 304 -33.04 -31.98 16.46
C LEU A 304 -34.33 -31.84 15.64
N GLU A 305 -34.39 -32.39 14.43
CA GLU A 305 -35.61 -32.39 13.60
C GLU A 305 -36.69 -33.38 14.09
N GLY A 306 -36.31 -34.35 14.92
CA GLY A 306 -37.20 -35.37 15.48
C GLY A 306 -37.78 -35.06 16.87
N SER A 307 -37.50 -33.88 17.44
CA SER A 307 -38.00 -33.43 18.76
C SER A 307 -38.97 -32.26 18.61
#